data_AF-A0AA40FM08-F1
#
_entry.id   AF-A0AA40FM08-F1
#
_cell.length_a   1.000
_cell.length_b   1.000
_cell.length_c   1.000
_cell.angle_alpha   90.00
_cell.angle_beta   90.00
_cell.angle_gamma   90.00
#
_symmetry.space_group_name_H-M   'P 1'
#
loop_
_entity.id
_entity.type
_entity.pdbx_description
1 polymer ?
#
loop_
_entity_poly.entity_id
_entity_poly.type
_entity_poly.pdbx_seq_one_letter_code
_entity_poly.pdbx_strand_id
1 'polypeptide(L)'
;MNCFGEELKTNVFQLNILIPLIEILDVYATLKEEFSPDEFCIQLFVKEQPKEKCKPYFNPVRKRFNNVEEFKGLSVSVRNIIIDLFMNIVRYIAFLEPISKDYLDKQNCRNYNDLHQIMVRRMLSLVAYLLRAETPNLFHEKGCLTFEEDFVEQNLVLPFLEATPCLEKLQEHLKEYVRNTKVPKKELTTPMFMNVLNRPKIRLKVPPATPEDLSVMKFARQIPKTNYLKPSMESKLESLRATNRMNALNLLKDANKNAPSCFQRRKDLDKSVEREKPRAILARRSIPKFKPVEIKQTVASTLRECARVISVEEKEIKRLKALTEGGLDPASILKFEEEKRQQQREEELLRIQKKHLLALLTRENAFTAKQSLLNDVKVHAESVRKERQQLYDKLERWRENHNKEMMEIVEKCHEIEQASREAFNAMIDEKKQKAAEVTEESRQLKTQLMKQREEETQRKIKLIQEIKTIQSLRALPFKDFDPTESSGLGLLCEMSLAEVCSISVKQLTVNLSF
;
A
#
# COMPACT_ATOMS: atom_id res chain seq x y z
N MET A 1 66.41 19.16 -0.29
CA MET A 1 66.14 19.70 -1.63
C MET A 1 64.63 19.79 -1.76
N ASN A 2 64.12 21.02 -1.73
CA ASN A 2 62.71 21.35 -1.83
C ASN A 2 62.28 21.22 -3.30
N CYS A 3 61.31 20.36 -3.58
CA CYS A 3 60.49 20.48 -4.79
C CYS A 3 59.12 21.03 -4.36
N PHE A 4 59.08 22.35 -4.23
CA PHE A 4 57.82 23.10 -4.24
C PHE A 4 57.20 22.96 -5.62
N GLY A 5 55.97 22.44 -5.63
CA GLY A 5 55.11 22.31 -6.81
C GLY A 5 53.78 21.70 -6.42
N GLU A 6 53.25 22.06 -5.25
CA GLU A 6 51.85 21.81 -4.89
C GLU A 6 50.97 22.72 -5.74
N GLU A 7 50.75 22.33 -7.00
CA GLU A 7 49.53 22.75 -7.67
C GLU A 7 48.38 22.09 -6.91
N LEU A 8 47.53 22.93 -6.30
CA LEU A 8 46.25 22.53 -5.73
C LEU A 8 45.50 21.66 -6.75
N LYS A 9 45.58 20.33 -6.60
CA LYS A 9 44.68 19.37 -7.24
C LYS A 9 43.29 19.64 -6.69
N THR A 10 42.66 20.66 -7.26
CA THR A 10 41.27 21.02 -7.02
C THR A 10 40.47 19.79 -7.35
N ASN A 11 39.80 19.25 -6.33
CA ASN A 11 39.00 18.04 -6.47
C ASN A 11 37.93 18.31 -7.54
N VAL A 12 38.09 17.70 -8.71
CA VAL A 12 37.21 17.92 -9.87
C VAL A 12 35.75 17.56 -9.56
N PHE A 13 35.52 16.76 -8.51
CA PHE A 13 34.20 16.36 -8.04
C PHE A 13 33.51 17.39 -7.13
N GLN A 14 34.04 18.61 -6.97
CA GLN A 14 33.33 19.65 -6.22
C GLN A 14 32.08 20.14 -6.98
N LEU A 15 30.98 20.35 -6.26
CA LEU A 15 29.68 20.73 -6.84
C LEU A 15 29.72 22.08 -7.58
N ASN A 16 30.59 22.99 -7.16
CA ASN A 16 30.84 24.29 -7.81
C ASN A 16 31.53 24.17 -9.19
N ILE A 17 32.08 22.99 -9.54
CA ILE A 17 32.67 22.68 -10.85
C ILE A 17 31.69 21.83 -11.66
N LEU A 18 31.11 20.80 -11.02
CA LEU A 18 30.24 19.83 -11.68
C LEU A 18 28.93 20.43 -12.19
N ILE A 19 28.25 21.25 -11.36
CA ILE A 19 26.95 21.83 -11.72
C ILE A 19 27.09 22.74 -12.95
N PRO A 20 28.05 23.69 -12.99
CA PRO A 20 28.35 24.45 -14.20
C PRO A 20 28.68 23.60 -15.41
N LEU A 21 29.53 22.58 -15.25
CA LEU A 21 29.96 21.74 -16.36
C LEU A 21 28.79 20.97 -16.99
N ILE A 22 27.85 20.47 -16.18
CA ILE A 22 26.64 19.77 -16.67
C ILE A 22 25.75 20.74 -17.45
N GLU A 23 25.49 21.93 -16.91
CA GLU A 23 24.66 22.92 -17.61
C GLU A 23 25.29 23.36 -18.94
N ILE A 24 26.62 23.50 -18.97
CA ILE A 24 27.39 23.83 -20.18
C ILE A 24 27.27 22.72 -21.23
N LEU A 25 27.41 21.46 -20.81
CA LEU A 25 27.27 20.29 -21.69
C LEU A 25 25.85 20.12 -22.23
N ASP A 26 24.83 20.36 -21.40
CA ASP A 26 23.42 20.28 -21.82
C ASP A 26 23.08 21.33 -22.87
N VAL A 27 23.52 22.58 -22.68
CA VAL A 27 23.32 23.65 -23.68
C VAL A 27 24.11 23.36 -24.94
N TYR A 28 25.37 22.92 -24.83
CA TYR A 28 26.19 22.54 -25.98
C TYR A 28 25.58 21.38 -26.78
N ALA A 29 25.03 20.36 -26.11
CA ALA A 29 24.37 19.24 -26.79
C ALA A 29 23.20 19.68 -27.68
N THR A 30 22.51 20.77 -27.31
CA THR A 30 21.43 21.36 -28.12
C THR A 30 21.91 22.28 -29.25
N LEU A 31 23.17 22.73 -29.21
CA LEU A 31 23.77 23.68 -30.15
C LEU A 31 24.96 23.09 -30.95
N LYS A 32 25.26 21.81 -30.76
CA LYS A 32 26.40 21.11 -31.39
C LYS A 32 26.38 21.11 -32.92
N GLU A 33 25.20 21.30 -33.53
CA GLU A 33 25.04 21.41 -34.98
C GLU A 33 25.36 22.82 -35.51
N GLU A 34 25.35 23.83 -34.63
CA GLU A 34 25.50 25.25 -34.97
C GLU A 34 26.87 25.82 -34.59
N PHE A 35 27.57 25.26 -33.60
CA PHE A 35 28.84 25.78 -33.08
C PHE A 35 29.89 24.69 -32.88
N SER A 36 31.12 24.99 -33.29
CA SER A 36 32.28 24.21 -32.85
C SER A 36 32.52 24.37 -31.34
N PRO A 37 33.17 23.40 -30.66
CA PRO A 37 33.43 23.48 -29.21
C PRO A 37 34.21 24.75 -28.83
N ASP A 38 35.16 25.16 -29.69
CA ASP A 38 35.97 26.36 -29.51
C ASP A 38 35.13 27.63 -29.66
N GLU A 39 34.30 27.72 -30.71
CA GLU A 39 33.38 28.86 -30.90
C GLU A 39 32.38 28.97 -29.76
N PHE A 40 31.89 27.83 -29.24
CA PHE A 40 30.98 27.79 -28.10
C PHE A 40 31.64 28.34 -26.82
N CYS A 41 32.86 27.89 -26.50
CA CYS A 41 33.64 28.40 -25.37
C CYS A 41 33.97 29.89 -25.51
N ILE A 42 34.27 30.35 -26.72
CA ILE A 42 34.52 31.77 -27.02
C ILE A 42 33.26 32.61 -26.75
N GLN A 43 32.09 32.18 -27.24
CA GLN A 43 30.82 32.88 -27.02
C GLN A 43 30.39 32.91 -25.54
N LEU A 44 30.82 31.90 -24.76
CA LEU A 44 30.46 31.75 -23.35
C LEU A 44 31.35 32.59 -22.42
N PHE A 45 32.68 32.58 -22.63
CA PHE A 45 33.65 33.13 -21.68
C PHE A 45 34.34 34.43 -22.11
N VAL A 46 34.33 34.77 -23.40
CA VAL A 46 34.95 36.02 -23.89
C VAL A 46 33.96 37.17 -23.70
N LYS A 47 34.41 38.24 -23.03
CA LYS A 47 33.63 39.50 -22.94
C LYS A 47 33.56 40.12 -24.33
N GLU A 48 32.35 40.37 -24.80
CA GLU A 48 32.11 41.18 -26.00
C GLU A 48 32.76 42.55 -25.80
N GLN A 49 33.79 42.86 -26.60
CA GLN A 49 34.21 44.25 -26.72
C GLN A 49 33.09 45.01 -27.45
N PRO A 50 32.72 46.22 -27.01
CA PRO A 50 31.71 47.01 -27.69
C PRO A 50 32.27 47.44 -29.06
N LYS A 51 32.04 46.63 -30.10
CA LYS A 51 32.23 47.08 -31.47
C LYS A 51 31.11 48.07 -31.81
N GLU A 52 31.53 49.13 -32.48
CA GLU A 52 30.79 50.35 -32.72
C GLU A 52 29.33 50.12 -33.11
N LYS A 53 28.48 50.96 -32.51
CA LYS A 53 27.05 51.17 -32.75
C LYS A 53 26.68 50.85 -34.21
N CYS A 54 26.12 49.67 -34.48
CA CYS A 54 25.08 49.40 -35.49
C CYS A 54 24.93 47.88 -35.75
N LYS A 55 24.30 47.16 -34.80
CA LYS A 55 23.38 46.01 -34.98
C LYS A 55 23.25 45.29 -33.63
N PRO A 56 22.04 44.87 -33.20
CA PRO A 56 21.90 44.01 -32.04
C PRO A 56 22.57 42.66 -32.37
N TYR A 57 23.71 42.40 -31.75
CA TYR A 57 24.40 41.12 -31.85
C TYR A 57 23.61 40.09 -31.04
N PHE A 58 22.97 39.16 -31.74
CA PHE A 58 22.21 38.09 -31.11
C PHE A 58 23.18 36.94 -30.77
N ASN A 59 23.41 36.72 -29.47
CA ASN A 59 24.18 35.57 -29.00
C ASN A 59 23.19 34.43 -28.62
N PRO A 60 23.02 33.40 -29.48
CA PRO A 60 22.08 32.31 -29.24
C PRO A 60 22.42 31.45 -28.01
N VAL A 61 23.69 31.40 -27.63
CA VAL A 61 24.18 30.68 -26.44
C VAL A 61 23.63 31.33 -25.17
N ARG A 62 23.70 32.67 -25.07
CA ARG A 62 23.23 33.41 -23.88
C ARG A 62 21.73 33.33 -23.64
N LYS A 63 20.90 33.18 -24.68
CA LYS A 63 19.44 33.08 -24.53
C LYS A 63 19.00 31.78 -23.85
N ARG A 64 19.82 30.73 -23.93
CA ARG A 64 19.50 29.40 -23.38
C ARG A 64 20.02 29.17 -21.96
N PHE A 65 20.91 30.02 -21.47
CA PHE A 65 21.35 30.01 -20.08
C PHE A 65 20.52 30.98 -19.26
N ASN A 66 19.86 30.50 -18.21
CA ASN A 66 19.10 31.35 -17.30
C ASN A 66 20.03 32.20 -16.40
N ASN A 67 21.27 31.73 -16.15
CA ASN A 67 22.21 32.29 -15.16
C ASN A 67 23.63 32.58 -15.72
N VAL A 68 23.75 33.17 -16.92
CA VAL A 68 25.07 33.46 -17.54
C VAL A 68 26.01 34.27 -16.64
N GLU A 69 25.44 35.14 -15.79
CA GLU A 69 26.21 35.99 -14.85
C GLU A 69 26.89 35.19 -13.72
N GLU A 70 26.36 34.03 -13.33
CA GLU A 70 26.96 33.16 -12.30
C GLU A 70 28.29 32.56 -12.78
N PHE A 71 28.39 32.20 -14.07
CA PHE A 71 29.63 31.68 -14.66
C PHE A 71 30.71 32.75 -14.81
N LYS A 72 30.32 34.02 -14.96
CA LYS A 72 31.25 35.15 -15.00
C LYS A 72 31.85 35.45 -13.62
N GLY A 73 31.13 35.13 -12.55
CA GLY A 73 31.57 35.27 -11.16
C GLY A 73 32.58 34.21 -10.69
N LEU A 74 32.75 33.12 -11.45
CA LEU A 74 33.75 32.08 -11.14
C LEU A 74 35.18 32.59 -11.34
N SER A 75 36.08 32.17 -10.43
CA SER A 75 37.51 32.48 -10.52
C SER A 75 38.11 31.94 -11.81
N VAL A 76 39.14 32.62 -12.32
CA VAL A 76 39.80 32.26 -13.59
C VAL A 76 40.33 30.82 -13.54
N SER A 77 40.86 30.38 -12.40
CA SER A 77 41.34 29.00 -12.19
C SER A 77 40.22 27.97 -12.33
N VAL A 78 39.05 28.19 -11.72
CA VAL A 78 37.90 27.27 -11.82
C VAL A 78 37.34 27.23 -13.24
N ARG A 79 37.30 28.39 -13.91
CA ARG A 79 36.87 28.49 -15.30
C ARG A 79 37.76 27.70 -16.25
N ASN A 80 39.08 27.81 -16.09
CA ASN A 80 40.02 27.05 -16.92
C ASN A 80 39.85 25.55 -16.72
N ILE A 81 39.68 25.09 -15.47
CA ILE A 81 39.39 23.69 -15.15
C ILE A 81 38.09 23.23 -15.84
N ILE A 82 37.02 24.03 -15.79
CA ILE A 82 35.74 23.71 -16.45
C ILE A 82 35.91 23.65 -17.97
N ILE A 83 36.64 24.59 -18.57
CA ILE A 83 36.92 24.60 -20.02
C ILE A 83 37.72 23.36 -20.41
N ASP A 84 38.79 23.03 -19.70
CA ASP A 84 39.62 21.87 -19.99
C ASP A 84 38.81 20.57 -19.86
N LEU A 85 37.98 20.46 -18.82
CA LEU A 85 37.08 19.31 -18.65
C LEU A 85 36.03 19.25 -19.75
N PHE A 86 35.42 20.36 -20.12
CA PHE A 86 34.46 20.44 -21.22
C PHE A 86 35.10 20.01 -22.54
N MET A 87 36.26 20.56 -22.88
CA MET A 87 36.99 20.26 -24.11
C MET A 87 37.42 18.79 -24.15
N ASN A 88 37.87 18.24 -23.03
CA ASN A 88 38.20 16.82 -22.93
C ASN A 88 36.94 15.95 -23.08
N ILE A 89 35.84 16.27 -22.41
CA ILE A 89 34.58 15.53 -22.55
C ILE A 89 34.14 15.54 -24.00
N VAL A 90 34.06 16.72 -24.64
CA VAL A 90 33.61 16.87 -26.03
C VAL A 90 34.53 16.13 -27.00
N ARG A 91 35.85 16.20 -26.79
CA ARG A 91 36.84 15.44 -27.58
C ARG A 91 36.64 13.92 -27.47
N TYR A 92 36.27 13.43 -26.29
CA TYR A 92 36.05 12.01 -26.06
C TYR A 92 34.58 11.58 -26.20
N ILE A 93 33.62 12.45 -26.58
CA ILE A 93 32.19 12.08 -26.70
C ILE A 93 32.00 10.87 -27.64
N ALA A 94 32.66 10.87 -28.80
CA ALA A 94 32.54 9.79 -29.79
C ALA A 94 33.07 8.44 -29.25
N PHE A 95 34.04 8.48 -28.34
CA PHE A 95 34.57 7.32 -27.63
C PHE A 95 33.68 6.89 -26.46
N LEU A 96 33.15 7.86 -25.70
CA LEU A 96 32.33 7.64 -24.50
C LEU A 96 30.91 7.15 -24.83
N GLU A 97 30.35 7.52 -25.98
CA GLU A 97 28.99 7.13 -26.38
C GLU A 97 28.83 5.60 -26.56
N PRO A 98 29.73 4.88 -27.27
CA PRO A 98 29.74 3.42 -27.29
C PRO A 98 29.90 2.77 -25.91
N ILE A 99 30.75 3.33 -25.05
CA ILE A 99 31.01 2.81 -23.69
C ILE A 99 29.79 3.00 -22.79
N SER A 100 29.14 4.16 -22.89
CA SER A 100 27.90 4.48 -22.17
C SER A 100 26.78 3.54 -22.59
N LYS A 101 26.66 3.24 -23.88
CA LYS A 101 25.67 2.30 -24.40
C LYS A 101 25.93 0.87 -23.91
N ASP A 102 27.17 0.38 -23.93
CA ASP A 102 27.53 -0.93 -23.39
C ASP A 102 27.26 -1.03 -21.88
N TYR A 103 27.54 0.04 -21.13
CA TYR A 103 27.18 0.14 -19.71
C TYR A 103 25.66 0.07 -19.49
N LEU A 104 24.87 0.83 -20.24
CA LEU A 104 23.41 0.87 -20.14
C LEU A 104 22.76 -0.47 -20.55
N ASP A 105 23.27 -1.13 -21.59
CA ASP A 105 22.78 -2.44 -22.04
C ASP A 105 23.07 -3.53 -20.99
N LYS A 106 24.21 -3.44 -20.28
CA LYS A 106 24.55 -4.33 -19.16
C LYS A 106 23.80 -3.98 -17.87
N GLN A 107 23.18 -2.80 -17.79
CA GLN A 107 22.45 -2.33 -16.62
C GLN A 107 20.93 -2.61 -16.76
N ASN A 108 20.51 -3.84 -16.46
CA ASN A 108 19.10 -4.26 -16.35
C ASN A 108 18.38 -3.65 -15.11
N CYS A 109 18.25 -2.33 -15.02
CA CYS A 109 17.64 -1.68 -13.85
C CYS A 109 16.19 -1.23 -14.11
N ARG A 110 15.24 -2.06 -13.64
CA ARG A 110 13.83 -1.69 -13.45
C ARG A 110 13.69 -0.61 -12.36
N ASN A 111 12.69 0.26 -12.55
CA ASN A 111 12.21 1.35 -11.69
C ASN A 111 12.40 1.14 -10.18
N TYR A 112 12.98 2.13 -9.50
CA TYR A 112 12.90 2.31 -8.05
C TYR A 112 12.85 3.82 -7.70
N ASN A 113 12.18 4.17 -6.60
CA ASN A 113 11.59 5.49 -6.32
C ASN A 113 12.31 6.36 -5.25
N ASP A 114 13.60 6.17 -4.93
CA ASP A 114 14.29 7.01 -3.93
C ASP A 114 15.65 7.58 -4.41
N LEU A 115 15.70 8.90 -4.68
CA LEU A 115 16.79 9.60 -5.38
C LEU A 115 18.21 9.37 -4.80
N HIS A 116 18.36 9.38 -3.48
CA HIS A 116 19.70 9.39 -2.85
C HIS A 116 20.35 8.00 -2.73
N GLN A 117 19.57 6.95 -2.45
CA GLN A 117 20.09 5.57 -2.52
C GLN A 117 20.30 5.12 -3.97
N ILE A 118 19.55 5.68 -4.92
CA ILE A 118 19.74 5.43 -6.36
C ILE A 118 21.11 5.92 -6.82
N MET A 119 21.50 7.15 -6.46
CA MET A 119 22.78 7.71 -6.90
C MET A 119 23.97 6.89 -6.40
N VAL A 120 23.98 6.52 -5.11
CA VAL A 120 25.06 5.71 -4.52
C VAL A 120 25.10 4.29 -5.13
N ARG A 121 23.94 3.66 -5.35
CA ARG A 121 23.89 2.33 -6.02
C ARG A 121 24.32 2.41 -7.49
N ARG A 122 23.98 3.48 -8.20
CA ARG A 122 24.42 3.72 -9.58
C ARG A 122 25.92 4.00 -9.67
N MET A 123 26.46 4.76 -8.72
CA MET A 123 27.91 4.98 -8.62
C MET A 123 28.62 3.65 -8.33
N LEU A 124 28.09 2.83 -7.42
CA LEU A 124 28.66 1.52 -7.12
C LEU A 124 28.60 0.58 -8.33
N SER A 125 27.51 0.58 -9.11
CA SER A 125 27.41 -0.22 -10.34
C SER A 125 28.35 0.28 -11.44
N LEU A 126 28.54 1.59 -11.56
CA LEU A 126 29.47 2.19 -12.52
C LEU A 126 30.92 1.84 -12.16
N VAL A 127 31.31 2.02 -10.90
CA VAL A 127 32.66 1.65 -10.43
C VAL A 127 32.89 0.14 -10.57
N ALA A 128 31.88 -0.69 -10.29
CA ALA A 128 31.96 -2.13 -10.51
C ALA A 128 32.03 -2.53 -11.99
N TYR A 129 31.48 -1.74 -12.90
CA TYR A 129 31.65 -1.91 -14.33
C TYR A 129 33.07 -1.54 -14.76
N LEU A 130 33.57 -0.38 -14.34
CA LEU A 130 34.92 0.09 -14.67
C LEU A 130 36.02 -0.87 -14.16
N LEU A 131 35.81 -1.53 -13.02
CA LEU A 131 36.76 -2.50 -12.45
C LEU A 131 36.69 -3.91 -13.08
N ARG A 132 35.93 -4.14 -14.15
CA ARG A 132 35.90 -5.45 -14.82
C ARG A 132 37.20 -5.69 -15.59
N ALA A 133 37.65 -6.94 -15.68
CA ALA A 133 38.81 -7.28 -16.49
C ALA A 133 38.60 -7.01 -18.00
N GLU A 134 37.34 -6.93 -18.44
CA GLU A 134 36.96 -6.72 -19.84
C GLU A 134 36.93 -5.23 -20.25
N THR A 135 36.85 -4.29 -19.31
CA THR A 135 36.69 -2.86 -19.63
C THR A 135 37.93 -2.20 -20.23
N PRO A 136 39.18 -2.49 -19.82
CA PRO A 136 40.36 -1.93 -20.48
C PRO A 136 40.46 -2.38 -21.94
N ASN A 137 40.12 -3.64 -22.23
CA ASN A 137 40.11 -4.18 -23.59
C ASN A 137 39.04 -3.51 -24.45
N LEU A 138 37.86 -3.25 -23.87
CA LEU A 138 36.80 -2.49 -24.54
C LEU A 138 37.24 -1.04 -24.81
N PHE A 139 37.94 -0.40 -23.87
CA PHE A 139 38.44 0.97 -24.04
C PHE A 139 39.52 1.02 -25.12
N HIS A 140 40.38 0.00 -25.20
CA HIS A 140 41.35 -0.14 -26.28
C HIS A 140 40.63 -0.32 -27.63
N GLU A 141 39.73 -1.30 -27.75
CA GLU A 141 39.01 -1.58 -29.00
C GLU A 141 38.20 -0.38 -29.50
N LYS A 142 37.47 0.32 -28.60
CA LYS A 142 36.67 1.49 -28.98
C LYS A 142 37.51 2.75 -29.18
N GLY A 143 38.62 2.89 -28.45
CA GLY A 143 39.59 3.97 -28.62
C GLY A 143 40.24 3.90 -30.00
N CYS A 144 40.71 2.73 -30.41
CA CYS A 144 41.38 2.50 -31.69
C CYS A 144 40.46 2.72 -32.92
N LEU A 145 39.13 2.78 -32.74
CA LEU A 145 38.20 3.16 -33.81
C LEU A 145 38.22 4.67 -34.11
N THR A 146 38.69 5.48 -33.16
CA THR A 146 38.57 6.95 -33.22
C THR A 146 39.93 7.64 -33.15
N PHE A 147 40.92 7.04 -32.48
CA PHE A 147 42.25 7.60 -32.26
C PHE A 147 43.35 6.59 -32.63
N GLU A 148 44.58 7.08 -32.78
CA GLU A 148 45.77 6.25 -33.03
C GLU A 148 46.08 5.32 -31.83
N GLU A 149 46.60 4.13 -32.13
CA GLU A 149 46.87 3.07 -31.13
C GLU A 149 47.79 3.55 -30.00
N ASP A 150 48.93 4.17 -30.35
CA ASP A 150 49.87 4.75 -29.38
C ASP A 150 49.23 5.81 -28.47
N PHE A 151 48.31 6.60 -29.02
CA PHE A 151 47.59 7.63 -28.28
C PHE A 151 46.58 7.03 -27.31
N VAL A 152 45.87 5.97 -27.72
CA VAL A 152 44.88 5.26 -26.90
C VAL A 152 45.56 4.55 -25.74
N GLU A 153 46.67 3.88 -25.99
CA GLU A 153 47.44 3.22 -24.93
C GLU A 153 47.97 4.24 -23.91
N GLN A 154 48.61 5.31 -24.36
CA GLN A 154 49.27 6.27 -23.46
C GLN A 154 48.32 7.21 -22.73
N ASN A 155 47.23 7.65 -23.36
CA ASN A 155 46.36 8.68 -22.78
C ASN A 155 45.03 8.14 -22.24
N LEU A 156 44.61 6.93 -22.64
CA LEU A 156 43.32 6.36 -22.20
C LEU A 156 43.52 5.11 -21.34
N VAL A 157 44.27 4.12 -21.82
CA VAL A 157 44.38 2.81 -21.14
C VAL A 157 45.36 2.86 -19.97
N LEU A 158 46.58 3.38 -20.14
CA LEU A 158 47.57 3.45 -19.06
C LEU A 158 47.10 4.32 -17.87
N PRO A 159 46.58 5.55 -18.07
CA PRO A 159 46.09 6.36 -16.95
C PRO A 159 44.87 5.74 -16.27
N PHE A 160 44.04 5.00 -17.02
CA PHE A 160 42.93 4.25 -16.44
C PHE A 160 43.41 3.10 -15.54
N LEU A 161 44.42 2.36 -15.98
CA LEU A 161 45.06 1.30 -15.19
C LEU A 161 45.74 1.87 -13.94
N GLU A 162 46.42 3.02 -14.05
CA GLU A 162 47.00 3.73 -12.90
C GLU A 162 45.93 4.22 -11.90
N ALA A 163 44.71 4.52 -12.37
CA ALA A 163 43.59 4.94 -11.55
C ALA A 163 42.81 3.78 -10.91
N THR A 164 43.07 2.51 -11.27
CA THR A 164 42.42 1.33 -10.68
C THR A 164 42.47 1.27 -9.14
N PRO A 165 43.61 1.50 -8.44
CA PRO A 165 43.63 1.48 -6.97
C PRO A 165 42.77 2.57 -6.34
N CYS A 166 42.59 3.72 -7.02
CA CYS A 166 41.69 4.78 -6.57
C CYS A 166 40.22 4.37 -6.71
N LEU A 167 39.88 3.66 -7.80
CA LEU A 167 38.54 3.14 -8.04
C LEU A 167 38.17 2.00 -7.06
N GLU A 168 39.13 1.15 -6.70
CA GLU A 168 38.95 0.10 -5.69
C GLU A 168 38.65 0.70 -4.31
N LYS A 169 39.45 1.68 -3.87
CA LYS A 169 39.20 2.44 -2.62
C LYS A 169 37.83 3.11 -2.63
N LEU A 170 37.45 3.72 -3.75
CA LEU A 170 36.11 4.33 -3.91
C LEU A 170 35.01 3.26 -3.81
N GLN A 171 35.20 2.08 -4.39
CA GLN A 171 34.25 0.98 -4.30
C GLN A 171 34.06 0.51 -2.86
N GLU A 172 35.14 0.40 -2.09
CA GLU A 172 35.10 0.03 -0.67
C GLU A 172 34.36 1.08 0.16
N HIS A 173 34.68 2.36 -0.01
CA HIS A 173 33.97 3.45 0.65
C HIS A 173 32.48 3.48 0.32
N LEU A 174 32.09 3.27 -0.93
CA LEU A 174 30.67 3.20 -1.33
C LEU A 174 29.97 1.97 -0.75
N LYS A 175 30.65 0.81 -0.70
CA LYS A 175 30.12 -0.41 -0.07
C LYS A 175 29.91 -0.22 1.43
N GLU A 176 30.85 0.43 2.11
CA GLU A 176 30.77 0.76 3.54
C GLU A 176 29.64 1.75 3.83
N TYR A 177 29.52 2.82 3.03
CA TYR A 177 28.43 3.78 3.14
C TYR A 177 27.06 3.12 3.00
N VAL A 178 26.89 2.19 2.04
CA VAL A 178 25.66 1.40 1.85
C VAL A 178 25.39 0.45 3.01
N ARG A 179 26.43 -0.09 3.67
CA ARG A 179 26.26 -0.91 4.88
C ARG A 179 25.78 -0.06 6.06
N ASN A 180 26.35 1.14 6.23
CA ASN A 180 26.05 2.04 7.34
C ASN A 180 24.69 2.75 7.20
N THR A 181 24.20 2.95 5.97
CA THR A 181 22.87 3.55 5.71
C THR A 181 21.71 2.56 5.72
N LYS A 182 21.97 1.25 5.84
CA LYS A 182 20.90 0.27 6.04
C LYS A 182 20.35 0.42 7.46
N VAL A 183 19.19 1.05 7.59
CA VAL A 183 18.36 1.01 8.81
C VAL A 183 18.21 -0.46 9.23
N PRO A 184 18.43 -0.82 10.51
CA PRO A 184 18.25 -2.19 10.97
C PRO A 184 16.82 -2.61 10.66
N LYS A 185 16.68 -3.65 9.83
CA LYS A 185 15.37 -4.27 9.61
C LYS A 185 14.91 -4.78 10.96
N LYS A 186 13.70 -4.36 11.41
CA LYS A 186 13.05 -4.95 12.57
C LYS A 186 13.09 -6.46 12.41
N GLU A 187 13.57 -7.17 13.43
CA GLU A 187 13.54 -8.63 13.43
C GLU A 187 12.12 -9.09 13.13
N LEU A 188 11.97 -10.04 12.20
CA LEU A 188 10.67 -10.65 11.93
C LEU A 188 10.16 -11.22 13.25
N THR A 189 8.99 -10.77 13.68
CA THR A 189 8.32 -11.31 14.86
C THR A 189 8.05 -12.78 14.60
N THR A 190 8.84 -13.67 15.19
CA THR A 190 8.53 -15.09 15.23
C THR A 190 7.17 -15.24 15.90
N PRO A 191 6.17 -15.87 15.24
CA PRO A 191 4.87 -16.06 15.84
C PRO A 191 5.06 -16.89 17.11
N MET A 192 4.79 -16.28 18.26
CA MET A 192 4.79 -16.98 19.53
C MET A 192 3.62 -17.97 19.48
N PHE A 193 3.91 -19.27 19.37
CA PHE A 193 2.88 -20.29 19.49
C PHE A 193 2.24 -20.10 20.86
N MET A 194 0.97 -19.69 20.88
CA MET A 194 0.21 -19.68 22.13
C MET A 194 0.23 -21.11 22.66
N ASN A 195 0.69 -21.29 23.89
CA ASN A 195 0.75 -22.59 24.53
C ASN A 195 -0.68 -22.97 24.99
N VAL A 196 -1.56 -23.28 24.02
CA VAL A 196 -2.99 -23.56 24.25
C VAL A 196 -3.19 -24.85 25.05
N LEU A 197 -2.19 -25.75 25.06
CA LEU A 197 -2.25 -27.05 25.72
C LEU A 197 -1.92 -27.00 27.22
N ASN A 198 -1.28 -25.93 27.72
CA ASN A 198 -0.86 -25.80 29.12
C ASN A 198 -1.75 -24.86 29.95
N ARG A 199 -2.98 -24.57 29.50
CA ARG A 199 -3.95 -23.88 30.35
C ARG A 199 -4.57 -24.88 31.32
N PRO A 200 -4.49 -24.69 32.66
CA PRO A 200 -5.21 -25.53 33.59
C PRO A 200 -6.71 -25.44 33.28
N LYS A 201 -7.30 -26.56 32.87
CA LYS A 201 -8.73 -26.64 32.54
C LYS A 201 -9.55 -26.28 33.78
N ILE A 202 -10.07 -25.07 33.82
CA ILE A 202 -11.17 -24.72 34.74
C ILE A 202 -12.36 -25.57 34.30
N ARG A 203 -12.71 -26.57 35.11
CA ARG A 203 -13.90 -27.41 34.89
C ARG A 203 -15.13 -26.54 35.11
N LEU A 204 -15.68 -26.00 34.03
CA LEU A 204 -17.02 -25.42 34.05
C LEU A 204 -18.02 -26.55 34.36
N LYS A 205 -18.82 -26.38 35.41
CA LYS A 205 -19.94 -27.27 35.73
C LYS A 205 -20.89 -27.31 34.54
N VAL A 206 -21.06 -28.49 33.97
CA VAL A 206 -21.99 -28.77 32.88
C VAL A 206 -23.43 -28.55 33.38
N PRO A 207 -24.29 -27.77 32.69
CA PRO A 207 -25.71 -27.72 32.99
C PRO A 207 -26.39 -29.05 32.57
N PRO A 208 -27.49 -29.45 33.22
CA PRO A 208 -28.14 -30.72 32.97
C PRO A 208 -28.69 -30.83 31.54
N ALA A 209 -28.58 -32.05 31.01
CA ALA A 209 -28.91 -32.43 29.65
C ALA A 209 -30.36 -32.09 29.25
N THR A 210 -30.50 -31.34 28.16
CA THR A 210 -31.75 -31.23 27.40
C THR A 210 -31.87 -32.46 26.47
N PRO A 211 -33.07 -33.03 26.28
CA PRO A 211 -33.25 -34.23 25.48
C PRO A 211 -32.93 -33.98 24.00
N GLU A 212 -32.27 -34.95 23.38
CA GLU A 212 -31.94 -35.00 21.96
C GLU A 212 -33.21 -35.15 21.11
N ASP A 213 -33.85 -34.03 20.75
CA ASP A 213 -34.87 -34.09 19.72
C ASP A 213 -35.02 -32.76 18.97
N LEU A 214 -34.07 -32.46 18.08
CA LEU A 214 -34.29 -31.50 16.99
C LEU A 214 -33.45 -31.87 15.76
N SER A 215 -34.16 -32.14 14.67
CA SER A 215 -33.69 -32.28 13.29
C SER A 215 -32.40 -31.50 12.96
N VAL A 216 -31.31 -32.22 12.70
CA VAL A 216 -29.97 -31.68 12.40
C VAL A 216 -29.88 -31.04 10.99
N MET A 217 -30.98 -30.79 10.29
CA MET A 217 -30.93 -30.45 8.85
C MET A 217 -30.92 -28.95 8.49
N LYS A 218 -30.75 -27.99 9.42
CA LYS A 218 -30.92 -26.56 9.10
C LYS A 218 -29.83 -25.59 9.54
N PHE A 219 -28.56 -26.03 9.62
CA PHE A 219 -27.43 -25.09 9.83
C PHE A 219 -26.32 -25.16 8.78
N ALA A 220 -26.63 -25.55 7.55
CA ALA A 220 -25.81 -25.13 6.42
C ALA A 220 -26.12 -23.65 6.14
N ARG A 221 -25.35 -22.73 6.72
CA ARG A 221 -25.37 -21.33 6.30
C ARG A 221 -25.16 -21.30 4.79
N GLN A 222 -26.09 -20.73 4.03
CA GLN A 222 -25.87 -20.54 2.59
C GLN A 222 -24.61 -19.69 2.44
N ILE A 223 -23.57 -20.27 1.84
CA ILE A 223 -22.33 -19.56 1.54
C ILE A 223 -22.75 -18.33 0.72
N PRO A 224 -22.34 -17.12 1.12
CA PRO A 224 -22.68 -15.92 0.38
C PRO A 224 -22.31 -16.10 -1.10
N LYS A 225 -23.27 -15.89 -2.02
CA LYS A 225 -23.02 -16.04 -3.46
C LYS A 225 -21.86 -15.17 -3.96
N THR A 226 -21.50 -14.14 -3.19
CA THR A 226 -20.34 -13.27 -3.39
C THR A 226 -18.99 -13.98 -3.35
N ASN A 227 -18.88 -15.15 -2.69
CA ASN A 227 -17.66 -15.96 -2.70
C ASN A 227 -17.42 -16.67 -4.05
N TYR A 228 -18.45 -16.78 -4.89
CA TYR A 228 -18.39 -17.37 -6.23
C TYR A 228 -18.47 -16.33 -7.34
N LEU A 229 -18.60 -15.04 -7.00
CA LEU A 229 -18.52 -13.96 -7.96
C LEU A 229 -17.04 -13.69 -8.27
N LYS A 230 -16.70 -13.76 -9.54
CA LYS A 230 -15.37 -13.38 -10.03
C LYS A 230 -15.02 -11.97 -9.53
N PRO A 231 -13.81 -11.74 -9.01
CA PRO A 231 -13.39 -10.43 -8.53
C PRO A 231 -13.61 -9.33 -9.59
N SER A 232 -13.96 -8.12 -9.16
CA SER A 232 -14.17 -6.96 -10.05
C SER A 232 -13.00 -6.72 -11.02
N MET A 233 -11.79 -7.12 -10.63
CA MET A 233 -10.59 -7.06 -11.45
C MET A 233 -10.65 -7.98 -12.69
N GLU A 234 -11.24 -9.17 -12.58
CA GLU A 234 -11.36 -10.10 -13.71
C GLU A 234 -12.34 -9.56 -14.76
N SER A 235 -13.44 -8.94 -14.33
CA SER A 235 -14.39 -8.27 -15.23
C SER A 235 -13.72 -7.09 -15.97
N LYS A 236 -12.86 -6.33 -15.28
CA LYS A 236 -12.06 -5.26 -15.91
C LYS A 236 -11.02 -5.81 -16.89
N LEU A 237 -10.43 -6.98 -16.62
CA LEU A 237 -9.49 -7.62 -17.53
C LEU A 237 -10.21 -8.19 -18.78
N GLU A 238 -11.41 -8.73 -18.63
CA GLU A 238 -12.23 -9.17 -19.75
C GLU A 238 -12.64 -8.00 -20.66
N SER A 239 -13.01 -6.86 -20.09
CA SER A 239 -13.31 -5.65 -20.89
C SER A 239 -12.07 -5.11 -21.61
N LEU A 240 -10.91 -5.09 -20.96
CA LEU A 240 -9.64 -4.72 -21.60
C LEU A 240 -9.22 -5.70 -22.70
N ARG A 241 -9.44 -7.01 -22.51
CA ARG A 241 -9.18 -8.01 -23.56
C ARG A 241 -10.12 -7.82 -24.74
N ALA A 242 -11.39 -7.49 -24.51
CA ALA A 242 -12.37 -7.23 -25.56
C ALA A 242 -12.02 -5.97 -26.37
N THR A 243 -11.64 -4.87 -25.71
CA THR A 243 -11.21 -3.64 -26.39
C THR A 243 -9.93 -3.85 -27.18
N ASN A 244 -8.96 -4.56 -26.60
CA ASN A 244 -7.70 -4.89 -27.28
C ASN A 244 -7.94 -5.80 -28.50
N ARG A 245 -8.88 -6.76 -28.40
CA ARG A 245 -9.30 -7.59 -29.54
C ARG A 245 -9.96 -6.76 -30.64
N MET A 246 -10.81 -5.79 -30.30
CA MET A 246 -11.39 -4.87 -31.29
C MET A 246 -10.32 -4.00 -31.96
N ASN A 247 -9.37 -3.47 -31.19
CA ASN A 247 -8.28 -2.65 -31.71
C ASN A 247 -7.38 -3.45 -32.66
N ALA A 248 -7.04 -4.69 -32.29
CA ALA A 248 -6.27 -5.59 -33.15
C ALA A 248 -7.00 -5.91 -34.47
N LEU A 249 -8.33 -6.11 -34.42
CA LEU A 249 -9.13 -6.32 -35.63
C LEU A 249 -9.19 -5.07 -36.51
N ASN A 250 -9.26 -3.88 -35.93
CA ASN A 250 -9.23 -2.62 -36.67
C ASN A 250 -7.88 -2.39 -37.32
N LEU A 251 -6.78 -2.62 -36.59
CA LEU A 251 -5.42 -2.59 -37.13
C LEU A 251 -5.24 -3.56 -38.29
N LEU A 252 -5.77 -4.78 -38.17
CA LEU A 252 -5.72 -5.76 -39.26
C LEU A 252 -6.54 -5.31 -40.48
N LYS A 253 -7.71 -4.70 -40.27
CA LYS A 253 -8.53 -4.14 -41.37
C LYS A 253 -7.80 -3.00 -42.07
N ASP A 254 -7.17 -2.10 -41.32
CA ASP A 254 -6.42 -0.97 -41.90
C ASP A 254 -5.15 -1.44 -42.60
N ALA A 255 -4.43 -2.41 -42.03
CA ALA A 255 -3.29 -3.04 -42.69
C ALA A 255 -3.69 -3.71 -44.01
N ASN A 256 -4.84 -4.39 -44.06
CA ASN A 256 -5.35 -5.01 -45.28
C ASN A 256 -5.84 -3.98 -46.32
N LYS A 257 -6.44 -2.87 -45.89
CA LYS A 257 -6.84 -1.77 -46.79
C LYS A 257 -5.63 -1.07 -47.40
N ASN A 258 -4.57 -0.89 -46.60
CA ASN A 258 -3.35 -0.20 -46.99
C ASN A 258 -2.28 -1.15 -47.56
N ALA A 259 -2.59 -2.45 -47.69
CA ALA A 259 -1.66 -3.43 -48.23
C ALA A 259 -1.40 -3.14 -49.72
N PRO A 260 -0.13 -3.15 -50.17
CA PRO A 260 0.19 -2.96 -51.58
C PRO A 260 -0.43 -4.07 -52.43
N SER A 261 -0.81 -3.72 -53.67
CA SER A 261 -1.52 -4.58 -54.63
C SER A 261 -0.91 -5.99 -54.81
N CYS A 262 0.40 -6.13 -54.65
CA CYS A 262 1.12 -7.40 -54.73
C CYS A 262 0.84 -8.41 -53.59
N PHE A 263 0.22 -7.98 -52.47
CA PHE A 263 -0.16 -8.84 -51.35
C PHE A 263 -1.63 -9.27 -51.36
N GLN A 264 -2.48 -8.60 -52.14
CA GLN A 264 -3.87 -9.03 -52.36
C GLN A 264 -3.88 -10.23 -53.31
N ARG A 265 -3.54 -11.42 -52.82
CA ARG A 265 -3.90 -12.66 -53.52
C ARG A 265 -5.41 -12.80 -53.44
N ARG A 266 -6.10 -12.25 -54.45
CA ARG A 266 -7.50 -12.58 -54.70
C ARG A 266 -7.59 -14.09 -54.83
N LYS A 267 -8.18 -14.74 -53.83
CA LYS A 267 -8.70 -16.10 -54.02
C LYS A 267 -9.99 -15.91 -54.79
N ASP A 268 -9.88 -15.87 -56.11
CA ASP A 268 -11.03 -15.92 -57.00
C ASP A 268 -11.60 -17.34 -56.90
N LEU A 269 -12.51 -17.54 -55.95
CA LEU A 269 -13.58 -18.52 -56.11
C LEU A 269 -14.62 -17.85 -57.00
N ASP A 270 -14.46 -17.96 -58.32
CA ASP A 270 -15.54 -18.49 -59.15
C ASP A 270 -15.14 -18.64 -60.62
N LYS A 271 -15.66 -19.73 -61.16
CA LYS A 271 -15.79 -20.11 -62.56
C LYS A 271 -15.90 -18.90 -63.49
N SER A 272 -14.82 -18.60 -64.19
CA SER A 272 -14.92 -17.97 -65.51
C SER A 272 -13.78 -18.48 -66.37
N VAL A 273 -14.18 -19.06 -67.49
CA VAL A 273 -13.32 -19.43 -68.61
C VAL A 273 -12.84 -18.11 -69.23
N GLU A 274 -11.84 -17.49 -68.63
CA GLU A 274 -11.03 -16.52 -69.32
C GLU A 274 -9.73 -17.19 -69.72
N ARG A 275 -9.60 -17.33 -71.04
CA ARG A 275 -8.42 -17.79 -71.73
C ARG A 275 -7.24 -16.99 -71.21
N GLU A 276 -6.45 -17.61 -70.33
CA GLU A 276 -5.07 -17.22 -70.12
C GLU A 276 -4.44 -17.14 -71.51
N LYS A 277 -4.19 -15.91 -71.98
CA LYS A 277 -3.14 -15.73 -72.99
C LYS A 277 -1.93 -16.35 -72.33
N PRO A 278 -1.41 -17.48 -72.84
CA PRO A 278 -0.23 -18.04 -72.25
C PRO A 278 0.79 -16.92 -72.30
N ARG A 279 1.38 -16.58 -71.14
CA ARG A 279 2.70 -15.96 -71.14
C ARG A 279 3.46 -16.73 -72.20
N ALA A 280 3.90 -16.05 -73.24
CA ALA A 280 4.73 -16.67 -74.25
C ALA A 280 5.96 -17.17 -73.49
N ILE A 281 5.89 -18.42 -73.03
CA ILE A 281 7.04 -19.26 -72.84
C ILE A 281 7.67 -19.11 -74.21
N LEU A 282 8.73 -18.32 -74.28
CA LEU A 282 9.64 -18.36 -75.40
C LEU A 282 10.09 -19.82 -75.41
N ALA A 283 9.34 -20.66 -76.11
CA ALA A 283 9.77 -21.97 -76.50
C ALA A 283 11.11 -21.67 -77.14
N ARG A 284 12.20 -22.05 -76.45
CA ARG A 284 13.52 -22.02 -77.03
C ARG A 284 13.38 -22.93 -78.24
N ARG A 285 13.12 -22.34 -79.42
CA ARG A 285 13.11 -23.05 -80.68
C ARG A 285 14.43 -23.82 -80.65
N SER A 286 14.35 -25.15 -80.68
CA SER A 286 15.54 -25.97 -80.76
C SER A 286 16.38 -25.42 -81.90
N ILE A 287 17.63 -25.04 -81.59
CA ILE A 287 18.56 -24.49 -82.57
C ILE A 287 18.53 -25.44 -83.77
N PRO A 288 18.10 -24.99 -84.97
CA PRO A 288 18.03 -25.87 -86.11
C PRO A 288 19.43 -26.43 -86.35
N LYS A 289 19.56 -27.76 -86.18
CA LYS A 289 20.81 -28.48 -86.44
C LYS A 289 21.02 -28.52 -87.95
N PHE A 290 21.56 -27.45 -88.51
CA PHE A 290 22.06 -27.46 -89.88
C PHE A 290 23.28 -28.38 -89.92
N LYS A 291 23.26 -29.38 -90.81
CA LYS A 291 24.50 -30.09 -91.17
C LYS A 291 25.50 -29.04 -91.67
N PRO A 292 26.79 -29.10 -91.32
CA PRO A 292 27.79 -28.19 -91.85
C PRO A 292 27.85 -28.41 -93.37
N VAL A 293 27.16 -27.56 -94.11
CA VAL A 293 27.30 -27.47 -95.56
C VAL A 293 28.58 -26.68 -95.77
N GLU A 294 29.54 -27.27 -96.50
CA GLU A 294 30.71 -26.53 -96.97
C GLU A 294 30.22 -25.40 -97.87
N ILE A 295 30.11 -24.20 -97.30
CA ILE A 295 29.77 -22.99 -98.04
C ILE A 295 30.97 -22.73 -98.95
N LYS A 296 30.89 -23.17 -100.21
CA LYS A 296 31.84 -22.75 -101.24
C LYS A 296 31.75 -21.22 -101.29
N GLN A 297 32.78 -20.54 -100.78
CA GLN A 297 32.90 -19.10 -100.80
C GLN A 297 32.97 -18.64 -102.25
N THR A 298 31.80 -18.49 -102.85
CA THR A 298 31.65 -17.91 -104.17
C THR A 298 31.84 -16.41 -103.98
N VAL A 299 32.43 -15.70 -104.95
CA VAL A 299 32.62 -14.24 -104.86
C VAL A 299 31.35 -13.51 -104.41
N ALA A 300 30.17 -13.99 -104.84
CA ALA A 300 28.86 -13.47 -104.43
C ALA A 300 28.47 -13.71 -102.94
N SER A 301 28.99 -14.73 -102.25
CA SER A 301 28.76 -14.89 -100.80
C SER A 301 29.63 -13.92 -100.01
N THR A 302 30.89 -13.76 -100.42
CA THR A 302 31.82 -12.80 -99.81
C THR A 302 31.30 -11.37 -99.95
N LEU A 303 30.81 -10.99 -101.14
CA LEU A 303 30.21 -9.66 -101.36
C LEU A 303 28.97 -9.41 -100.49
N ARG A 304 28.13 -10.44 -100.25
CA ARG A 304 26.95 -10.33 -99.36
C ARG A 304 27.34 -10.21 -97.89
N GLU A 305 28.44 -10.83 -97.47
CA GLU A 305 28.99 -10.67 -96.13
C GLU A 305 29.60 -9.28 -95.94
N CYS A 306 30.42 -8.82 -96.89
CA CYS A 306 30.97 -7.47 -96.89
C CYS A 306 29.87 -6.40 -96.83
N ALA A 307 28.81 -6.50 -97.64
CA ALA A 307 27.69 -5.56 -97.61
C ALA A 307 26.96 -5.53 -96.25
N ARG A 308 26.84 -6.69 -95.59
CA ARG A 308 26.24 -6.79 -94.26
C ARG A 308 27.11 -6.12 -93.20
N VAL A 309 28.42 -6.40 -93.23
CA VAL A 309 29.39 -5.79 -92.31
C VAL A 309 29.39 -4.27 -92.48
N ILE A 310 29.48 -3.78 -93.71
CA ILE A 310 29.39 -2.33 -94.02
C ILE A 310 28.09 -1.74 -93.46
N SER A 311 26.94 -2.39 -93.67
CA SER A 311 25.66 -1.87 -93.15
C SER A 311 25.58 -1.84 -91.61
N VAL A 312 26.29 -2.75 -90.93
CA VAL A 312 26.37 -2.79 -89.47
C VAL A 312 27.30 -1.67 -88.98
N GLU A 313 28.46 -1.52 -89.62
CA GLU A 313 29.41 -0.45 -89.34
C GLU A 313 28.79 0.93 -89.56
N GLU A 314 28.04 1.14 -90.64
CA GLU A 314 27.33 2.39 -90.89
C GLU A 314 26.29 2.72 -89.81
N LYS A 315 25.55 1.72 -89.32
CA LYS A 315 24.59 1.90 -88.23
C LYS A 315 25.30 2.25 -86.92
N GLU A 316 26.42 1.60 -86.66
CA GLU A 316 27.21 1.86 -85.46
C GLU A 316 27.88 3.23 -85.54
N ILE A 317 28.42 3.61 -86.70
CA ILE A 317 28.94 4.97 -86.96
C ILE A 317 27.83 6.00 -86.80
N LYS A 318 26.60 5.75 -87.28
CA LYS A 318 25.46 6.67 -87.06
C LYS A 318 25.08 6.78 -85.59
N ARG A 319 25.11 5.67 -84.84
CA ARG A 319 24.85 5.65 -83.40
C ARG A 319 25.94 6.41 -82.64
N LEU A 320 27.20 6.17 -82.97
CA LEU A 320 28.34 6.88 -82.38
C LEU A 320 28.29 8.36 -82.73
N LYS A 321 27.95 8.73 -83.97
CA LYS A 321 27.72 10.12 -84.39
C LYS A 321 26.62 10.78 -83.56
N ALA A 322 25.46 10.13 -83.40
CA ALA A 322 24.38 10.65 -82.56
C ALA A 322 24.77 10.79 -81.07
N LEU A 323 25.66 9.93 -80.56
CA LEU A 323 26.19 10.01 -79.19
C LEU A 323 27.29 11.08 -79.06
N THR A 324 28.13 11.29 -80.07
CA THR A 324 29.12 12.38 -80.12
C THR A 324 28.46 13.74 -80.35
N GLU A 325 27.37 13.76 -81.12
CA GLU A 325 26.43 14.86 -81.23
C GLU A 325 25.54 14.98 -79.97
N GLY A 326 25.72 14.08 -78.99
CA GLY A 326 24.98 13.94 -77.74
C GLY A 326 25.16 15.10 -76.76
N GLY A 327 24.99 16.33 -77.25
CA GLY A 327 24.67 17.47 -76.42
C GLY A 327 23.18 17.44 -76.14
N LEU A 328 22.79 17.05 -74.92
CA LEU A 328 21.63 17.73 -74.33
C LEU A 328 21.95 19.23 -74.39
N ASP A 329 21.04 20.03 -74.93
CA ASP A 329 21.21 21.49 -74.95
C ASP A 329 21.56 21.96 -73.53
N PRO A 330 22.71 22.60 -73.29
CA PRO A 330 23.08 23.05 -71.95
C PRO A 330 21.99 23.92 -71.30
N ALA A 331 21.19 24.63 -72.11
CA ALA A 331 20.04 25.37 -71.61
C ALA A 331 18.91 24.48 -71.06
N SER A 332 18.72 23.26 -71.59
CA SER A 332 17.74 22.30 -71.08
C SER A 332 18.14 21.71 -69.72
N ILE A 333 19.44 21.48 -69.51
CA ILE A 333 19.98 21.00 -68.23
C ILE A 333 19.81 22.08 -67.16
N LEU A 334 20.15 23.34 -67.48
CA LEU A 334 19.99 24.46 -66.55
C LEU A 334 18.54 24.68 -66.13
N LYS A 335 17.59 24.59 -67.06
CA LYS A 335 16.15 24.65 -66.74
C LYS A 335 15.72 23.54 -65.81
N PHE A 336 16.15 22.30 -66.05
CA PHE A 336 15.85 21.17 -65.18
C PHE A 336 16.45 21.34 -63.77
N GLU A 337 17.67 21.85 -63.66
CA GLU A 337 18.30 22.17 -62.37
C GLU A 337 17.58 23.29 -61.63
N GLU A 338 17.08 24.31 -62.34
CA GLU A 338 16.26 25.38 -61.79
C GLU A 338 14.91 24.87 -61.31
N GLU A 339 14.21 24.07 -62.10
CA GLU A 339 12.95 23.42 -61.73
C GLU A 339 13.13 22.55 -60.49
N LYS A 340 14.20 21.76 -60.41
CA LYS A 340 14.51 20.94 -59.24
C LYS A 340 14.77 21.79 -57.99
N ARG A 341 15.49 22.91 -58.13
CA ARG A 341 15.70 23.87 -57.03
C ARG A 341 14.40 24.56 -56.61
N GLN A 342 13.48 24.84 -57.54
CA GLN A 342 12.17 25.39 -57.21
C GLN A 342 11.31 24.38 -56.44
N GLN A 343 11.25 23.13 -56.92
CA GLN A 343 10.52 22.05 -56.24
C GLN A 343 11.01 21.83 -54.81
N GLN A 344 12.33 21.81 -54.59
CA GLN A 344 12.90 21.67 -53.24
C GLN A 344 12.48 22.83 -52.32
N ARG A 345 12.47 24.07 -52.81
CA ARG A 345 12.01 25.24 -52.04
C ARG A 345 10.53 25.13 -51.70
N GLU A 346 9.70 24.69 -52.64
CA GLU A 346 8.26 24.48 -52.41
C GLU A 346 8.01 23.37 -51.37
N GLU A 347 8.72 22.26 -51.47
CA GLU A 347 8.65 21.17 -50.49
C GLU A 347 9.06 21.63 -49.08
N GLU A 348 10.11 22.43 -48.97
CA GLU A 348 10.54 23.02 -47.70
C GLU A 348 9.48 23.94 -47.11
N LEU A 349 8.89 24.82 -47.92
CA LEU A 349 7.79 25.69 -47.50
C LEU A 349 6.58 24.88 -47.02
N LEU A 350 6.19 23.84 -47.76
CA LEU A 350 5.11 22.93 -47.36
C LEU A 350 5.44 22.19 -46.06
N ARG A 351 6.69 21.78 -45.87
CA ARG A 351 7.14 21.12 -44.65
C ARG A 351 7.06 22.06 -43.46
N ILE A 352 7.43 23.34 -43.62
CA ILE A 352 7.31 24.36 -42.59
C ILE A 352 5.83 24.57 -42.23
N GLN A 353 4.95 24.72 -43.22
CA GLN A 353 3.50 24.86 -42.99
C GLN A 353 2.91 23.65 -42.27
N LYS A 354 3.27 22.44 -42.70
CA LYS A 354 2.83 21.19 -42.05
C LYS A 354 3.29 21.13 -40.59
N LYS A 355 4.55 21.47 -40.30
CA LYS A 355 5.06 21.53 -38.93
C LYS A 355 4.30 22.56 -38.09
N HIS A 356 3.99 23.73 -38.65
CA HIS A 356 3.23 24.76 -37.97
C HIS A 356 1.81 24.29 -37.62
N LEU A 357 1.09 23.69 -38.56
CA LEU A 357 -0.24 23.13 -38.33
C LEU A 357 -0.23 22.00 -37.29
N LEU A 358 0.77 21.12 -37.34
CA LEU A 358 0.95 20.08 -36.32
C LEU A 358 1.19 20.67 -34.93
N ALA A 359 1.96 21.75 -34.82
CA ALA A 359 2.18 22.43 -33.54
C ALA A 359 0.87 23.03 -32.99
N LEU A 360 0.04 23.63 -33.85
CA LEU A 360 -1.28 24.15 -33.47
C LEU A 360 -2.21 23.04 -32.98
N LEU A 361 -2.31 21.93 -33.72
CA LEU A 361 -3.11 20.77 -33.32
C LEU A 361 -2.62 20.17 -32.00
N THR A 362 -1.30 20.09 -31.81
CA THR A 362 -0.71 19.58 -30.56
C THR A 362 -1.08 20.47 -29.39
N ARG A 363 -1.09 21.80 -29.57
CA ARG A 363 -1.51 22.77 -28.55
C ARG A 363 -2.99 22.59 -28.19
N GLU A 364 -3.85 22.44 -29.19
CA GLU A 364 -5.29 22.20 -28.96
C GLU A 364 -5.53 20.88 -28.24
N ASN A 365 -4.89 19.80 -28.68
CA ASN A 365 -4.97 18.50 -28.01
C ASN A 365 -4.51 18.56 -26.54
N ALA A 366 -3.42 19.29 -26.27
CA ALA A 366 -2.95 19.51 -24.90
C ALA A 366 -3.97 20.29 -24.06
N PHE A 367 -4.64 21.29 -24.65
CA PHE A 367 -5.71 22.03 -23.97
C PHE A 367 -6.93 21.14 -23.69
N THR A 368 -7.39 20.36 -24.66
CA THR A 368 -8.49 19.41 -24.49
C THR A 368 -8.16 18.37 -23.42
N ALA A 369 -6.95 17.81 -23.43
CA ALA A 369 -6.50 16.86 -22.41
C ALA A 369 -6.50 17.49 -21.00
N LYS A 370 -6.01 18.73 -20.87
CA LYS A 370 -6.07 19.48 -19.60
C LYS A 370 -7.51 19.68 -19.14
N GLN A 371 -8.42 20.04 -20.04
CA GLN A 371 -9.82 20.25 -19.72
C GLN A 371 -10.52 18.95 -19.29
N SER A 372 -10.22 17.83 -19.96
CA SER A 372 -10.69 16.50 -19.54
C SER A 372 -10.23 16.18 -18.13
N LEU A 373 -8.95 16.36 -17.82
CA LEU A 373 -8.40 16.09 -16.49
C LEU A 373 -9.06 16.96 -15.42
N LEU A 374 -9.31 18.25 -15.71
CA LEU A 374 -10.03 19.12 -14.78
C LEU A 374 -11.47 18.66 -14.54
N ASN A 375 -12.15 18.16 -15.56
CA ASN A 375 -13.49 17.61 -15.43
C ASN A 375 -13.49 16.32 -14.60
N ASP A 376 -12.51 15.43 -14.82
CA ASP A 376 -12.36 14.20 -14.03
C ASP A 376 -12.10 14.51 -12.55
N VAL A 377 -11.24 15.49 -12.26
CA VAL A 377 -11.00 15.97 -10.88
C VAL A 377 -12.27 16.54 -10.25
N LYS A 378 -13.08 17.30 -11.01
CA LYS A 378 -14.36 17.82 -10.52
C LYS A 378 -15.34 16.69 -10.20
N VAL A 379 -15.53 15.74 -11.11
CA VAL A 379 -16.41 14.58 -10.91
C VAL A 379 -15.93 13.74 -9.72
N HIS A 380 -14.63 13.52 -9.60
CA HIS A 380 -14.06 12.79 -8.47
C HIS A 380 -14.30 13.54 -7.14
N ALA A 381 -14.10 14.86 -7.11
CA ALA A 381 -14.37 15.68 -5.93
C ALA A 381 -15.85 15.63 -5.54
N GLU A 382 -16.77 15.63 -6.50
CA GLU A 382 -18.21 15.47 -6.24
C GLU A 382 -18.55 14.07 -5.68
N SER A 383 -17.91 13.00 -6.20
CA SER A 383 -18.06 11.65 -5.66
C SER A 383 -17.62 11.59 -4.20
N VAL A 384 -16.43 12.13 -3.89
CA VAL A 384 -15.89 12.17 -2.52
C VAL A 384 -16.80 12.98 -1.59
N ARG A 385 -17.37 14.09 -2.07
CA ARG A 385 -18.35 14.87 -1.28
C ARG A 385 -19.61 14.06 -0.97
N LYS A 386 -20.15 13.32 -1.95
CA LYS A 386 -21.30 12.43 -1.76
C LYS A 386 -21.00 11.28 -0.79
N GLU A 387 -19.84 10.63 -0.93
CA GLU A 387 -19.40 9.58 -0.02
C GLU A 387 -19.25 10.09 1.42
N ARG A 388 -18.64 11.27 1.58
CA ARG A 388 -18.52 11.93 2.88
C ARG A 388 -19.89 12.21 3.50
N GLN A 389 -20.83 12.72 2.72
CA GLN A 389 -22.20 12.97 3.20
C GLN A 389 -22.88 11.68 3.64
N GLN A 390 -22.78 10.61 2.85
CA GLN A 390 -23.32 9.29 3.22
C GLN A 390 -22.70 8.74 4.51
N LEU A 391 -21.42 9.00 4.76
CA LEU A 391 -20.76 8.60 6.02
C LEU A 391 -21.30 9.40 7.21
N TYR A 392 -21.52 10.71 7.06
CA TYR A 392 -22.13 11.51 8.11
C TYR A 392 -23.56 11.06 8.42
N ASP A 393 -24.38 10.80 7.40
CA ASP A 393 -25.74 10.30 7.58
C ASP A 393 -25.75 8.94 8.31
N LYS A 394 -24.80 8.05 7.98
CA LYS A 394 -24.63 6.77 8.68
C LYS A 394 -24.20 6.96 10.13
N LEU A 395 -23.29 7.88 10.40
CA LEU A 395 -22.81 8.18 11.75
C LEU A 395 -23.94 8.79 12.60
N GLU A 396 -24.74 9.67 12.03
CA GLU A 396 -25.92 10.24 12.68
C GLU A 396 -26.95 9.17 13.04
N ARG A 397 -27.33 8.31 12.07
CA ARG A 397 -28.22 7.17 12.35
C ARG A 397 -27.66 6.23 13.41
N TRP A 398 -26.35 5.98 13.40
CA TRP A 398 -25.71 5.16 14.42
C TRP A 398 -25.80 5.81 15.81
N ARG A 399 -25.56 7.12 15.92
CA ARG A 399 -25.73 7.87 17.18
C ARG A 399 -27.17 7.83 17.67
N GLU A 400 -28.15 8.02 16.77
CA GLU A 400 -29.58 7.94 17.12
C GLU A 400 -29.95 6.55 17.65
N ASN A 401 -29.53 5.50 16.96
CA ASN A 401 -29.80 4.12 17.38
C ASN A 401 -29.12 3.81 18.72
N HIS A 402 -27.86 4.20 18.88
CA HIS A 402 -27.13 3.98 20.12
C HIS A 402 -27.74 4.76 21.29
N ASN A 403 -28.20 5.99 21.05
CA ASN A 403 -28.91 6.77 22.07
C ASN A 403 -30.23 6.10 22.46
N LYS A 404 -30.99 5.55 21.50
CA LYS A 404 -32.22 4.80 21.80
C LYS A 404 -31.93 3.55 22.64
N GLU A 405 -30.93 2.77 22.25
CA GLU A 405 -30.49 1.59 23.03
C GLU A 405 -30.07 1.98 24.45
N MET A 406 -29.34 3.09 24.60
CA MET A 406 -28.93 3.59 25.91
C MET A 406 -30.13 4.04 26.75
N MET A 407 -31.09 4.74 26.16
CA MET A 407 -32.34 5.13 26.83
C MET A 407 -33.11 3.90 27.33
N GLU A 408 -33.26 2.86 26.50
CA GLU A 408 -33.92 1.62 26.92
C GLU A 408 -33.19 0.92 28.08
N ILE A 409 -31.86 0.94 28.09
CA ILE A 409 -31.07 0.37 29.20
C ILE A 409 -31.29 1.19 30.48
N VAL A 410 -31.27 2.53 30.37
CA VAL A 410 -31.50 3.43 31.51
C VAL A 410 -32.91 3.25 32.08
N GLU A 411 -33.93 3.13 31.23
CA GLU A 411 -35.31 2.86 31.64
C GLU A 411 -35.41 1.52 32.40
N LYS A 412 -34.82 0.44 31.87
CA LYS A 412 -34.78 -0.86 32.56
C LYS A 412 -34.06 -0.78 33.92
N CYS A 413 -32.95 -0.04 33.99
CA CYS A 413 -32.26 0.18 35.26
C CYS A 413 -33.14 0.93 36.26
N HIS A 414 -33.88 1.94 35.80
CA HIS A 414 -34.81 2.70 36.63
C HIS A 414 -35.97 1.83 37.15
N GLU A 415 -36.54 0.97 36.30
CA GLU A 415 -37.58 0.00 36.69
C GLU A 415 -37.08 -0.97 37.77
N ILE A 416 -35.85 -1.50 37.62
CA ILE A 416 -35.22 -2.38 38.62
C ILE A 416 -35.00 -1.63 39.93
N GLU A 417 -34.50 -0.39 39.87
CA GLU A 417 -34.29 0.42 41.07
C GLU A 417 -35.62 0.71 41.79
N GLN A 418 -36.66 1.07 41.04
CA GLN A 418 -37.98 1.31 41.59
C GLN A 418 -38.57 0.05 42.22
N ALA A 419 -38.53 -1.08 41.52
CA ALA A 419 -39.00 -2.37 42.04
C ALA A 419 -38.20 -2.77 43.31
N SER A 420 -36.89 -2.52 43.34
CA SER A 420 -36.06 -2.78 44.52
C SER A 420 -36.46 -1.89 45.70
N ARG A 421 -36.77 -0.60 45.47
CA ARG A 421 -37.23 0.32 46.52
C ARG A 421 -38.60 -0.08 47.04
N GLU A 422 -39.52 -0.45 46.15
CA GLU A 422 -40.86 -0.93 46.51
C GLU A 422 -40.79 -2.21 47.35
N ALA A 423 -40.00 -3.20 46.91
CA ALA A 423 -39.78 -4.44 47.67
C ALA A 423 -39.12 -4.18 49.04
N PHE A 424 -38.16 -3.24 49.11
CA PHE A 424 -37.53 -2.86 50.37
C PHE A 424 -38.51 -2.19 51.34
N ASN A 425 -39.36 -1.28 50.83
CA ASN A 425 -40.39 -0.63 51.64
C ASN A 425 -41.44 -1.65 52.13
N ALA A 426 -41.90 -2.55 51.26
CA ALA A 426 -42.83 -3.62 51.65
C ALA A 426 -42.24 -4.51 52.76
N MET A 427 -40.96 -4.88 52.65
CA MET A 427 -40.26 -5.64 53.70
C MET A 427 -40.19 -4.88 55.03
N ILE A 428 -39.96 -3.57 54.99
CA ILE A 428 -39.96 -2.73 56.21
C ILE A 428 -41.34 -2.72 56.84
N ASP A 429 -42.39 -2.56 56.04
CA ASP A 429 -43.76 -2.50 56.55
C ASP A 429 -44.21 -3.85 57.11
N GLU A 430 -43.84 -4.98 56.49
CA GLU A 430 -44.03 -6.32 57.07
C GLU A 430 -43.29 -6.49 58.41
N LYS A 431 -42.03 -6.01 58.51
CA LYS A 431 -41.28 -6.07 59.76
C LYS A 431 -41.91 -5.23 60.86
N LYS A 432 -42.44 -4.06 60.52
CA LYS A 432 -43.18 -3.20 61.46
C LYS A 432 -44.48 -3.87 61.92
N GLN A 433 -45.24 -4.48 61.01
CA GLN A 433 -46.46 -5.23 61.34
C GLN A 433 -46.14 -6.39 62.29
N LYS A 434 -45.16 -7.24 61.96
CA LYS A 434 -44.74 -8.34 62.83
C LYS A 434 -44.22 -7.86 64.19
N ALA A 435 -43.48 -6.75 64.22
CA ALA A 435 -43.03 -6.17 65.48
C ALA A 435 -44.21 -5.68 66.34
N ALA A 436 -45.24 -5.09 65.72
CA ALA A 436 -46.46 -4.69 66.41
C ALA A 436 -47.22 -5.92 66.95
N GLU A 437 -47.41 -6.96 66.14
CA GLU A 437 -48.02 -8.24 66.54
C GLU A 437 -47.28 -8.87 67.73
N VAL A 438 -45.95 -9.02 67.65
CA VAL A 438 -45.13 -9.57 68.74
C VAL A 438 -45.22 -8.71 70.01
N THR A 439 -45.34 -7.39 69.85
CA THR A 439 -45.53 -6.47 71.00
C THR A 439 -46.89 -6.67 71.65
N GLU A 440 -47.94 -6.88 70.84
CA GLU A 440 -49.29 -7.18 71.34
C GLU A 440 -49.36 -8.55 72.01
N GLU A 441 -48.81 -9.60 71.38
CA GLU A 441 -48.70 -10.94 71.96
C GLU A 441 -47.91 -10.91 73.28
N SER A 442 -46.79 -10.18 73.34
CA SER A 442 -46.01 -10.00 74.57
C SER A 442 -46.80 -9.30 75.68
N ARG A 443 -47.63 -8.30 75.33
CA ARG A 443 -48.54 -7.63 76.29
C ARG A 443 -49.61 -8.61 76.79
N GLN A 444 -50.22 -9.39 75.90
CA GLN A 444 -51.20 -10.41 76.26
C GLN A 444 -50.58 -11.48 77.18
N LEU A 445 -49.41 -12.00 76.84
CA LEU A 445 -48.71 -12.99 77.66
C LEU A 445 -48.33 -12.42 79.05
N LYS A 446 -47.87 -11.17 79.10
CA LYS A 446 -47.58 -10.48 80.37
C LYS A 446 -48.83 -10.34 81.24
N THR A 447 -49.97 -9.97 80.66
CA THR A 447 -51.23 -9.87 81.42
C THR A 447 -51.72 -11.23 81.92
N GLN A 448 -51.59 -12.29 81.12
CA GLN A 448 -51.90 -13.65 81.56
C GLN A 448 -50.99 -14.10 82.72
N LEU A 449 -49.67 -13.87 82.63
CA LEU A 449 -48.73 -14.17 83.71
C LEU A 449 -49.03 -13.38 84.99
N MET A 450 -49.43 -12.10 84.87
CA MET A 450 -49.84 -11.30 86.03
C MET A 450 -51.10 -11.87 86.69
N LYS A 451 -52.13 -12.24 85.92
CA LYS A 451 -53.34 -12.89 86.44
C LYS A 451 -53.02 -14.22 87.14
N GLN A 452 -52.19 -15.07 86.53
CA GLN A 452 -51.78 -16.34 87.14
C GLN A 452 -51.01 -16.11 88.44
N ARG A 453 -50.08 -15.14 88.46
CA ARG A 453 -49.35 -14.77 89.67
C ARG A 453 -50.30 -14.25 90.76
N GLU A 454 -51.30 -13.45 90.41
CA GLU A 454 -52.35 -12.97 91.34
C GLU A 454 -53.20 -14.11 91.89
N GLU A 455 -53.60 -15.06 91.05
CA GLU A 455 -54.33 -16.25 91.51
C GLU A 455 -53.46 -17.12 92.44
N GLU A 456 -52.18 -17.32 92.12
CA GLU A 456 -51.24 -18.03 92.99
C GLU A 456 -51.01 -17.32 94.31
N THR A 457 -50.87 -15.99 94.31
CA THR A 457 -50.73 -15.23 95.57
C THR A 457 -52.01 -15.29 96.38
N GLN A 458 -53.19 -15.21 95.76
CA GLN A 458 -54.47 -15.43 96.46
C GLN A 458 -54.57 -16.83 97.05
N ARG A 459 -54.17 -17.88 96.33
CA ARG A 459 -54.11 -19.26 96.85
C ARG A 459 -53.15 -19.35 98.05
N LYS A 460 -51.96 -18.74 97.97
CA LYS A 460 -51.00 -18.67 99.08
C LYS A 460 -51.57 -17.91 100.29
N ILE A 461 -52.28 -16.80 100.07
CA ILE A 461 -52.94 -16.04 101.14
C ILE A 461 -54.01 -16.88 101.83
N LYS A 462 -54.88 -17.55 101.08
CA LYS A 462 -55.90 -18.47 101.64
C LYS A 462 -55.26 -19.57 102.47
N LEU A 463 -54.18 -20.19 101.96
CA LEU A 463 -53.43 -21.21 102.70
C LEU A 463 -52.82 -20.67 104.01
N ILE A 464 -52.26 -19.45 103.99
CA ILE A 464 -51.74 -18.80 105.20
C ILE A 464 -52.88 -18.52 106.21
N GLN A 465 -54.06 -18.10 105.73
CA GLN A 465 -55.22 -17.90 106.59
C GLN A 465 -55.65 -19.21 107.26
N GLU A 466 -55.75 -20.30 106.50
CA GLU A 466 -56.04 -21.64 107.05
C GLU A 466 -55.02 -22.06 108.12
N ILE A 467 -53.72 -21.92 107.84
CA ILE A 467 -52.65 -22.22 108.82
C ILE A 467 -52.81 -21.38 110.10
N LYS A 468 -53.08 -20.07 109.96
CA LYS A 468 -53.31 -19.18 111.12
C LYS A 468 -54.52 -19.61 111.95
N THR A 469 -55.62 -20.04 111.32
CA THR A 469 -56.80 -20.54 112.06
C THR A 469 -56.49 -21.82 112.83
N ILE A 470 -55.71 -22.74 112.26
CA ILE A 470 -55.27 -23.96 112.94
C ILE A 470 -54.34 -23.61 114.12
N GLN A 471 -53.44 -22.64 113.94
CA GLN A 471 -52.55 -22.17 115.00
C GLN A 471 -53.32 -21.48 116.14
N SER A 472 -54.34 -20.68 115.84
CA SER A 472 -55.16 -20.04 116.89
C SER A 472 -55.98 -21.04 117.69
N LEU A 473 -56.45 -22.14 117.06
CA LEU A 473 -57.12 -23.24 117.78
C LEU A 473 -56.18 -24.00 118.73
N ARG A 474 -54.86 -24.03 118.46
CA ARG A 474 -53.87 -24.64 119.35
C ARG A 474 -53.46 -23.77 120.54
N ALA A 475 -53.79 -22.47 120.55
CA ALA A 475 -53.35 -21.51 121.55
C ALA A 475 -54.41 -21.25 122.66
N LEU A 476 -55.24 -22.24 123.00
CA LEU A 476 -56.13 -22.18 124.17
C LEU A 476 -55.40 -22.67 125.44
N PRO A 477 -55.39 -21.90 126.54
CA PRO A 477 -54.74 -22.32 127.78
C PRO A 477 -55.63 -23.31 128.54
N PHE A 478 -55.15 -24.55 128.72
CA PHE A 478 -55.71 -25.51 129.66
C PHE A 478 -55.32 -25.11 131.09
N LYS A 479 -56.28 -25.15 132.03
CA LYS A 479 -56.11 -24.84 133.45
C LYS A 479 -56.23 -26.15 134.24
N ASP A 480 -55.22 -26.45 135.07
CA ASP A 480 -55.10 -27.71 135.81
C ASP A 480 -56.22 -27.88 136.86
N PHE A 481 -56.74 -29.10 136.97
CA PHE A 481 -57.88 -29.50 137.79
C PHE A 481 -57.37 -30.26 139.04
N ASP A 482 -57.64 -29.74 140.24
CA ASP A 482 -57.26 -30.34 141.54
C ASP A 482 -58.50 -31.01 142.19
N PRO A 483 -58.51 -32.35 142.38
CA PRO A 483 -59.67 -33.11 142.83
C PRO A 483 -59.93 -33.07 144.35
N THR A 484 -59.29 -32.17 145.11
CA THR A 484 -59.42 -32.11 146.57
C THR A 484 -60.32 -30.98 147.09
N GLU A 485 -60.80 -30.08 146.23
CA GLU A 485 -61.70 -28.99 146.62
C GLU A 485 -63.18 -29.32 146.36
N SER A 486 -64.02 -29.15 147.38
CA SER A 486 -65.49 -29.14 147.25
C SER A 486 -65.95 -27.86 146.56
N SER A 487 -66.86 -27.95 145.58
CA SER A 487 -67.31 -26.82 144.73
C SER A 487 -68.07 -25.70 145.43
N GLY A 488 -68.20 -25.72 146.77
CA GLY A 488 -68.63 -24.58 147.59
C GLY A 488 -70.02 -24.04 147.27
N LEU A 489 -70.90 -24.83 146.64
CA LEU A 489 -72.19 -24.38 146.12
C LEU A 489 -73.37 -24.49 147.13
N GLY A 490 -73.09 -24.82 148.38
CA GLY A 490 -74.01 -24.57 149.51
C GLY A 490 -75.29 -25.40 149.52
N LEU A 491 -75.30 -26.57 148.86
CA LEU A 491 -76.39 -27.53 148.95
C LEU A 491 -76.11 -28.56 150.06
N LEU A 492 -77.11 -28.80 150.92
CA LEU A 492 -77.01 -29.73 152.04
C LEU A 492 -76.80 -31.15 151.50
N CYS A 493 -75.58 -31.68 151.68
CA CYS A 493 -75.02 -32.97 151.24
C CYS A 493 -74.14 -32.97 149.96
N GLU A 494 -73.26 -31.98 149.78
CA GLU A 494 -72.08 -32.13 148.90
C GLU A 494 -70.94 -32.84 149.66
N MET A 495 -70.58 -34.07 149.22
CA MET A 495 -69.41 -34.85 149.69
C MET A 495 -68.32 -34.85 148.61
N SER A 496 -67.05 -34.88 149.03
CA SER A 496 -65.89 -34.84 148.14
C SER A 496 -65.68 -36.15 147.35
N LEU A 497 -65.13 -36.09 146.13
CA LEU A 497 -64.83 -37.27 145.30
C LEU A 497 -63.90 -38.28 145.99
N ALA A 498 -63.05 -37.82 146.92
CA ALA A 498 -62.22 -38.69 147.75
C ALA A 498 -63.04 -39.48 148.80
N GLU A 499 -64.17 -38.94 149.25
CA GLU A 499 -65.07 -39.57 150.24
C GLU A 499 -66.02 -40.60 149.60
N VAL A 500 -66.30 -40.49 148.29
CA VAL A 500 -67.09 -41.48 147.54
C VAL A 500 -66.29 -42.78 147.27
N CYS A 501 -64.96 -42.70 147.17
CA CYS A 501 -64.11 -43.89 146.99
C CYS A 501 -63.94 -44.73 148.27
N SER A 502 -64.04 -44.14 149.46
CA SER A 502 -63.95 -44.86 150.74
C SER A 502 -65.20 -45.70 151.07
N ILE A 503 -66.33 -45.44 150.40
CA ILE A 503 -67.59 -46.19 150.57
C ILE A 503 -67.66 -47.40 149.62
N SER A 504 -67.00 -47.36 148.44
CA SER A 504 -66.97 -48.50 147.50
C SER A 504 -66.05 -49.66 147.92
N VAL A 505 -65.21 -49.51 148.95
CA VAL A 505 -64.32 -50.59 149.43
C VAL A 505 -64.95 -51.43 150.57
N LYS A 506 -66.09 -51.02 151.14
CA LYS A 506 -66.78 -51.78 152.22
C LYS A 506 -68.02 -52.57 151.76
N GLN A 507 -68.33 -52.62 150.46
CA GLN A 507 -69.54 -53.27 149.95
C GLN A 507 -69.32 -54.36 148.88
N LEU A 508 -68.07 -54.75 148.61
CA LEU A 508 -67.70 -55.89 147.74
C LEU A 508 -67.25 -57.15 148.51
N THR A 509 -67.52 -57.23 149.83
CA THR A 509 -67.19 -58.39 150.69
C THR A 509 -68.36 -59.34 150.98
N VAL A 510 -69.41 -59.34 150.17
CA VAL A 510 -70.52 -60.32 150.27
C VAL A 510 -71.05 -60.64 148.87
N ASN A 511 -70.92 -61.90 148.45
CA ASN A 511 -71.54 -62.56 147.29
C ASN A 511 -70.87 -62.44 145.90
N LEU A 512 -69.76 -63.16 145.73
CA LEU A 512 -69.68 -64.24 144.74
C LEU A 512 -68.57 -65.22 145.15
N SER A 513 -68.93 -66.08 146.11
CA SER A 513 -68.46 -67.45 146.21
C SER A 513 -69.58 -68.35 145.66
N PHE A 514 -69.39 -68.80 144.42
CA PHE A 514 -69.84 -70.08 143.86
C PHE A 514 -68.91 -70.45 142.71
#